data_AF-A0A3M2F246-F1
#
_entry.id   AF-A0A3M2F246-F1
#
_cell.length_a   1.000
_cell.length_b   1.000
_cell.length_c   1.000
_cell.angle_alpha   90.00
_cell.angle_beta   90.00
_cell.angle_gamma   90.00
#
_symmetry.space_group_name_H-M   'P 1'
#
loop_
_entity.id
_entity.type
_entity.pdbx_description
1 polymer ?
#
loop_
_entity_poly.entity_id
_entity_poly.type
_entity_poly.pdbx_seq_one_letter_code
_entity_poly.pdbx_strand_id
1 'polypeptide(L)'
;MIRPIWAASSERTAGSSRPSGRWSRRSRPAAAERPSNSKSSTDPNRPGTDPDRRDRESALVHLARIGRPRGVKGEVILHLLTDRPEEVLGTPGEYLLLDGRTIPVKKLGMVAKKWIWRLDVPPEVSPRDFAARFTNAVVVAPPETLPPLDDDTFSEFELSSFQVLDTTGRILGRFLRLERHYEIDTWVIETEDGREFDIPAVKEFIPDVDRKRRIIVIDPKALHYS
;
A
#
# COMPACT_ATOMS: atom_id res chain seq x y z
N MET A 1 3.33 -17.04 13.19
CA MET A 1 3.48 -17.05 11.72
C MET A 1 3.90 -15.66 11.33
N ILE A 2 5.13 -15.47 10.88
CA ILE A 2 5.60 -14.15 10.40
C ILE A 2 4.89 -13.89 9.08
N ARG A 3 4.34 -12.69 8.87
CA ARG A 3 3.48 -12.41 7.72
C ARG A 3 4.22 -11.50 6.73
N PRO A 4 4.65 -12.01 5.55
CA PRO A 4 5.32 -11.18 4.56
C PRO A 4 4.32 -10.28 3.82
N ILE A 5 4.70 -9.03 3.61
CA ILE A 5 3.84 -7.97 3.01
C ILE A 5 3.42 -8.27 1.55
N TRP A 6 4.03 -9.22 0.85
CA TRP A 6 3.88 -9.39 -0.61
C TRP A 6 2.82 -10.40 -1.10
N ALA A 7 2.02 -10.99 -0.21
CA ALA A 7 1.10 -12.12 -0.49
C ALA A 7 -0.12 -11.84 -1.42
N ALA A 8 -0.11 -10.75 -2.20
CA ALA A 8 -1.22 -10.36 -3.10
C ALA A 8 -0.78 -9.69 -4.42
N SER A 9 0.47 -9.81 -4.89
CA SER A 9 0.90 -9.15 -6.15
C SER A 9 2.07 -9.81 -6.91
N SER A 10 1.83 -10.95 -7.55
CA SER A 10 2.65 -11.38 -8.71
C SER A 10 1.98 -12.38 -9.67
N GLU A 11 1.05 -11.91 -10.50
CA GLU A 11 0.92 -12.39 -11.88
C GLU A 11 0.92 -11.18 -12.82
N ARG A 12 1.69 -11.23 -13.91
CA ARG A 12 2.09 -10.03 -14.66
C ARG A 12 2.15 -10.23 -16.17
N THR A 13 1.49 -9.33 -16.91
CA THR A 13 1.76 -8.93 -18.31
C THR A 13 1.78 -9.99 -19.42
N ALA A 14 0.80 -9.88 -20.32
CA ALA A 14 1.05 -9.68 -21.76
C ALA A 14 -0.05 -8.77 -22.34
N GLY A 15 0.15 -7.95 -23.38
CA GLY A 15 1.37 -7.69 -24.15
C GLY A 15 1.43 -6.24 -24.67
N SER A 16 2.50 -5.89 -25.37
CA SER A 16 2.81 -4.51 -25.78
C SER A 16 2.49 -4.22 -27.25
N SER A 17 2.29 -2.93 -27.57
CA SER A 17 2.61 -2.38 -28.90
C SER A 17 2.79 -0.86 -28.83
N ARG A 18 3.87 -0.37 -29.46
CA ARG A 18 4.13 1.06 -29.72
C ARG A 18 3.90 1.33 -31.21
N PRO A 19 3.57 2.56 -31.60
CA PRO A 19 4.07 3.15 -32.84
C PRO A 19 4.96 4.37 -32.57
N SER A 20 5.88 4.64 -33.48
CA SER A 20 6.87 5.72 -33.40
C SER A 20 6.37 7.03 -34.04
N GLY A 21 6.23 8.09 -33.24
CA GLY A 21 5.87 9.43 -33.70
C GLY A 21 7.09 10.30 -34.03
N ARG A 22 7.53 10.32 -35.30
CA ARG A 22 8.56 11.24 -35.80
C ARG A 22 8.03 12.68 -35.82
N TRP A 23 8.67 13.61 -35.11
CA TRP A 23 8.49 15.06 -35.30
C TRP A 23 9.81 15.77 -35.64
N SER A 24 9.69 16.90 -36.34
CA SER A 24 10.72 17.45 -37.22
C SER A 24 11.23 18.83 -36.79
N ARG A 25 12.52 19.10 -36.98
CA ARG A 25 13.09 20.45 -36.80
C ARG A 25 12.49 21.46 -37.77
N ARG A 26 11.95 22.56 -37.23
CA ARG A 26 12.07 23.93 -37.76
C ARG A 26 12.36 24.82 -36.53
N SER A 27 13.54 25.43 -36.45
CA SER A 27 13.97 26.67 -37.12
C SER A 27 13.30 27.91 -36.50
N ARG A 28 14.14 28.73 -35.84
CA ARG A 28 13.80 30.00 -35.18
C ARG A 28 13.51 31.09 -36.24
N PRO A 29 12.81 32.16 -35.87
CA PRO A 29 13.45 33.49 -35.95
C PRO A 29 13.65 34.12 -34.56
N ALA A 30 14.17 35.34 -34.52
CA ALA A 30 14.78 35.94 -33.33
C ALA A 30 14.14 37.27 -32.88
N ALA A 31 14.58 37.73 -31.70
CA ALA A 31 14.60 39.11 -31.22
C ALA A 31 13.27 39.88 -31.09
N ALA A 32 12.84 40.06 -29.84
CA ALA A 32 12.10 41.25 -29.39
C ALA A 32 12.40 41.48 -27.90
N GLU A 33 13.44 42.27 -27.59
CA GLU A 33 13.71 42.71 -26.21
C GLU A 33 12.64 43.70 -25.75
N ARG A 34 12.07 43.50 -24.56
CA ARG A 34 11.36 44.54 -23.81
C ARG A 34 11.75 44.45 -22.33
N PRO A 35 11.85 45.59 -21.61
CA PRO A 35 12.69 45.69 -20.43
C PRO A 35 12.07 45.10 -19.16
N SER A 36 12.94 44.77 -18.21
CA SER A 36 12.58 44.57 -16.81
C SER A 36 11.96 45.84 -16.22
N ASN A 37 10.78 45.70 -15.59
CA ASN A 37 10.25 46.74 -14.71
C ASN A 37 9.64 46.10 -13.47
N SER A 38 10.45 46.03 -12.40
CA SER A 38 10.05 45.50 -11.11
C SER A 38 9.11 46.46 -10.40
N LYS A 39 7.80 46.21 -10.49
CA LYS A 39 6.80 46.81 -9.59
C LYS A 39 6.00 45.72 -8.90
N SER A 40 6.36 45.46 -7.65
CA SER A 40 5.68 44.57 -6.71
C SER A 40 4.32 45.15 -6.31
N SER A 41 3.28 44.85 -7.08
CA SER A 41 1.89 45.00 -6.65
C SER A 41 1.53 43.87 -5.69
N THR A 42 1.93 43.99 -4.43
CA THR A 42 1.44 43.12 -3.35
C THR A 42 -0.04 43.43 -3.12
N ASP A 43 -0.92 42.61 -3.68
CA ASP A 43 -2.35 42.63 -3.35
C ASP A 43 -2.54 42.06 -1.94
N PRO A 44 -2.99 42.86 -0.96
CA PRO A 44 -3.10 42.43 0.44
C PRO A 44 -4.33 41.54 0.69
N ASN A 45 -5.22 41.35 -0.28
CA ASN A 45 -6.50 40.66 -0.10
C ASN A 45 -6.59 39.33 -0.87
N ARG A 46 -5.44 38.76 -1.28
CA ARG A 46 -5.40 37.40 -1.81
C ARG A 46 -5.56 36.40 -0.66
N PRO A 47 -6.62 35.56 -0.62
CA PRO A 47 -6.77 34.57 0.44
C PRO A 47 -5.56 33.63 0.46
N GLY A 48 -4.99 33.42 1.64
CA GLY A 48 -3.75 32.67 1.82
C GLY A 48 -3.86 31.28 1.23
N THR A 49 -2.98 30.95 0.28
CA THR A 49 -2.78 29.56 -0.14
C THR A 49 -1.97 28.86 0.94
N ASP A 50 -2.69 28.32 1.92
CA ASP A 50 -2.14 27.54 3.03
C ASP A 50 -1.16 26.47 2.51
N PRO A 51 0.14 26.54 2.85
CA PRO A 51 1.13 25.58 2.34
C PRO A 51 0.87 24.16 2.84
N ASP A 52 0.43 24.02 4.10
CA ASP A 52 0.21 22.74 4.80
C ASP A 52 -0.80 21.84 4.06
N ARG A 53 -1.73 22.44 3.31
CA ARG A 53 -2.70 21.70 2.50
C ARG A 53 -2.07 20.75 1.47
N ARG A 54 -0.92 21.12 0.87
CA ARG A 54 -0.23 20.26 -0.12
C ARG A 54 0.55 19.12 0.53
N ASP A 55 1.09 19.35 1.73
CA ASP A 55 1.87 18.33 2.43
C ASP A 55 0.95 17.23 2.98
N ARG A 56 -0.23 17.61 3.51
CA ARG A 56 -1.30 16.67 3.89
C ARG A 56 -1.80 15.83 2.71
N GLU A 57 -2.06 16.45 1.56
CA GLU A 57 -2.54 15.75 0.36
C GLU A 57 -1.49 14.77 -0.20
N SER A 58 -0.20 15.03 0.03
CA SER A 58 0.92 14.17 -0.38
C SER A 58 1.16 12.94 0.52
N ALA A 59 0.50 12.87 1.69
CA ALA A 59 0.70 11.80 2.68
C ALA A 59 -0.41 10.72 2.68
N LEU A 60 -1.52 10.93 1.97
CA LEU A 60 -2.71 10.07 2.05
C LEU A 60 -2.49 8.64 1.53
N VAL A 61 -2.84 7.65 2.35
CA VAL A 61 -2.77 6.23 2.01
C VAL A 61 -4.05 5.78 1.31
N HIS A 62 -3.92 5.18 0.12
CA HIS A 62 -5.06 4.63 -0.63
C HIS A 62 -5.45 3.25 -0.09
N LEU A 63 -6.70 3.08 0.37
CA LEU A 63 -7.16 1.86 1.03
C LEU A 63 -7.99 0.94 0.12
N ALA A 64 -8.89 1.52 -0.67
CA ALA A 64 -9.71 0.78 -1.63
C ALA A 64 -10.25 1.70 -2.73
N ARG A 65 -10.54 1.16 -3.90
CA ARG A 65 -11.34 1.83 -4.94
C ARG A 65 -12.77 1.26 -4.94
N ILE A 66 -13.75 2.15 -4.88
CA ILE A 66 -15.16 1.79 -4.91
C ILE A 66 -15.54 1.34 -6.33
N GLY A 67 -16.02 0.11 -6.44
CA GLY A 67 -16.49 -0.50 -7.67
C GLY A 67 -17.96 -0.16 -7.97
N ARG A 68 -18.64 -1.09 -8.65
CA ARG A 68 -20.07 -0.92 -9.00
C ARG A 68 -20.98 -1.08 -7.78
N PRO A 69 -22.11 -0.37 -7.71
CA PRO A 69 -23.16 -0.62 -6.72
C PRO A 69 -23.79 -2.01 -6.93
N ARG A 70 -24.26 -2.61 -5.83
CA ARG A 70 -24.82 -3.96 -5.77
C ARG A 70 -26.14 -3.97 -4.97
N GLY A 71 -27.08 -4.78 -5.43
CA GLY A 71 -28.36 -5.02 -4.74
C GLY A 71 -29.23 -3.77 -4.59
N VAL A 72 -30.19 -3.86 -3.67
CA VAL A 72 -31.17 -2.80 -3.35
C VAL A 72 -30.92 -2.16 -1.97
N LYS A 73 -29.86 -2.58 -1.26
CA LYS A 73 -29.56 -2.17 0.13
C LYS A 73 -28.40 -1.17 0.25
N GLY A 74 -28.04 -0.52 -0.86
CA GLY A 74 -26.93 0.45 -0.90
C GLY A 74 -25.58 -0.22 -0.65
N GLU A 75 -25.34 -1.37 -1.28
CA GLU A 75 -24.05 -2.06 -1.19
C GLU A 75 -23.13 -1.60 -2.34
N VAL A 76 -21.83 -1.50 -2.09
CA VAL A 76 -20.81 -1.25 -3.13
C VAL A 76 -19.73 -2.31 -3.06
N ILE A 77 -19.24 -2.78 -4.22
CA ILE A 77 -18.09 -3.68 -4.29
C ILE A 77 -16.82 -2.88 -4.01
N LEU A 78 -15.90 -3.42 -3.22
CA LEU A 78 -14.58 -2.83 -2.98
C LEU A 78 -13.51 -3.55 -3.81
N HIS A 79 -12.66 -2.76 -4.47
CA HIS A 79 -11.37 -3.21 -4.99
C HIS A 79 -10.30 -2.77 -4.01
N LEU A 80 -9.80 -3.69 -3.19
CA LEU A 80 -8.83 -3.35 -2.15
C LEU A 80 -7.50 -2.88 -2.74
N LEU A 81 -6.89 -1.93 -2.02
CA LEU A 81 -5.51 -1.47 -2.21
C LEU A 81 -4.69 -1.71 -0.91
N THR A 82 -5.38 -1.88 0.23
CA THR A 82 -4.86 -2.36 1.50
C THR A 82 -4.92 -3.89 1.63
N ASP A 83 -3.99 -4.42 2.42
CA ASP A 83 -3.86 -5.80 2.91
C ASP A 83 -4.73 -6.12 4.14
N ARG A 84 -5.08 -5.11 4.95
CA ARG A 84 -5.82 -5.24 6.23
C ARG A 84 -7.23 -4.64 6.18
N PRO A 85 -8.12 -5.11 5.27
CA PRO A 85 -9.43 -4.48 5.03
C PRO A 85 -10.37 -4.52 6.23
N GLU A 86 -10.30 -5.54 7.08
CA GLU A 86 -11.19 -5.65 8.24
C GLU A 86 -10.84 -4.63 9.33
N GLU A 87 -9.55 -4.33 9.50
CA GLU A 87 -9.08 -3.31 10.45
C GLU A 87 -9.33 -1.90 9.92
N VAL A 88 -8.97 -1.63 8.65
CA VAL A 88 -8.97 -0.26 8.09
C VAL A 88 -10.25 0.13 7.35
N LEU A 89 -11.14 -0.82 7.03
CA LEU A 89 -12.44 -0.59 6.36
C LEU A 89 -13.63 -1.26 7.07
N GLY A 90 -13.42 -1.93 8.21
CA GLY A 90 -14.47 -2.63 8.95
C GLY A 90 -15.35 -1.74 9.84
N THR A 91 -14.75 -0.72 10.43
CA THR A 91 -15.37 0.21 11.40
C THR A 91 -16.56 0.97 10.79
N PRO A 92 -17.75 0.97 11.41
CA PRO A 92 -18.85 1.82 10.97
C PRO A 92 -18.53 3.31 11.21
N GLY A 93 -18.77 4.16 10.21
CA GLY A 93 -18.45 5.58 10.28
C GLY A 93 -18.40 6.25 8.91
N GLU A 94 -17.85 7.47 8.85
CA GLU A 94 -17.55 8.15 7.59
C GLU A 94 -16.10 7.91 7.15
N TYR A 95 -15.92 7.57 5.87
CA TYR A 95 -14.62 7.36 5.25
C TYR A 95 -14.30 8.49 4.28
N LEU A 96 -13.06 8.99 4.30
CA LEU A 96 -12.59 10.02 3.37
C LEU A 96 -12.34 9.45 1.98
N LEU A 97 -12.70 10.22 0.96
CA LEU A 97 -12.41 9.95 -0.45
C LEU A 97 -11.36 10.93 -0.97
N LEU A 98 -10.58 10.48 -1.96
CA LEU A 98 -9.52 11.27 -2.61
C LEU A 98 -10.04 12.58 -3.25
N ASP A 99 -11.34 12.66 -3.56
CA ASP A 99 -12.00 13.88 -4.05
C ASP A 99 -12.51 14.82 -2.94
N GLY A 100 -12.14 14.58 -1.69
CA GLY A 100 -12.46 15.40 -0.52
C GLY A 100 -13.88 15.19 0.04
N ARG A 101 -14.70 14.33 -0.57
CA ARG A 101 -16.01 13.92 -0.03
C ARG A 101 -15.82 12.83 1.03
N THR A 102 -16.81 12.65 1.90
CA THR A 102 -16.92 11.47 2.75
C THR A 102 -17.98 10.49 2.22
N ILE A 103 -17.89 9.23 2.66
CA ILE A 103 -18.90 8.19 2.41
C ILE A 103 -19.31 7.51 3.72
N PRO A 104 -20.62 7.47 4.07
CA PRO A 104 -21.09 6.81 5.29
C PRO A 104 -21.20 5.29 5.10
N VAL A 105 -20.52 4.53 5.95
CA VAL A 105 -20.40 3.08 5.91
C VAL A 105 -21.03 2.47 7.15
N LYS A 106 -22.02 1.58 6.95
CA LYS A 106 -22.75 0.91 8.03
C LYS A 106 -22.15 -0.43 8.44
N LYS A 107 -21.35 -1.06 7.57
CA LYS A 107 -20.40 -2.16 7.84
C LYS A 107 -19.66 -2.62 6.57
N LEU A 108 -18.53 -3.27 6.77
CA LEU A 108 -17.91 -4.20 5.81
C LEU A 108 -18.64 -5.56 5.78
N GLY A 109 -18.39 -6.33 4.73
CA GLY A 109 -18.72 -7.75 4.62
C GLY A 109 -18.12 -8.36 3.36
N MET A 110 -18.29 -9.67 3.20
CA MET A 110 -17.82 -10.41 2.02
C MET A 110 -18.97 -11.22 1.41
N VAL A 111 -19.14 -11.11 0.08
CA VAL A 111 -20.17 -11.83 -0.69
C VAL A 111 -19.54 -12.39 -1.97
N ALA A 112 -19.66 -13.70 -2.19
CA ALA A 112 -19.13 -14.40 -3.36
C ALA A 112 -17.63 -14.08 -3.63
N LYS A 113 -16.79 -14.23 -2.59
CA LYS A 113 -15.34 -13.91 -2.58
C LYS A 113 -15.00 -12.45 -2.97
N LYS A 114 -15.92 -11.50 -2.74
CA LYS A 114 -15.69 -10.06 -2.96
C LYS A 114 -16.06 -9.26 -1.73
N TRP A 115 -15.19 -8.33 -1.36
CA TRP A 115 -15.45 -7.35 -0.31
C TRP A 115 -16.54 -6.38 -0.75
N ILE A 116 -17.45 -6.08 0.17
CA ILE A 116 -18.52 -5.10 0.00
C ILE A 116 -18.60 -4.19 1.21
N TRP A 117 -18.87 -2.90 0.98
CA TRP A 117 -19.46 -2.05 2.01
C TRP A 117 -20.96 -2.04 1.84
N ARG A 118 -21.68 -2.10 2.97
CA ARG A 118 -23.08 -1.65 3.05
C ARG A 118 -23.05 -0.21 3.55
N LEU A 119 -23.43 0.74 2.70
CA LEU A 119 -23.48 2.15 3.06
C LEU A 119 -24.60 2.42 4.06
N ASP A 120 -24.51 3.52 4.80
CA ASP A 120 -25.66 4.03 5.54
C ASP A 120 -26.40 5.06 4.68
N VAL A 121 -27.57 4.69 4.20
CA VAL A 121 -28.31 5.46 3.19
C VAL A 121 -29.43 6.25 3.88
N PRO A 122 -29.52 7.59 3.67
CA PRO A 122 -30.65 8.37 4.14
C PRO A 122 -31.99 7.84 3.58
N PRO A 123 -33.07 7.78 4.38
CA PRO A 123 -34.33 7.15 3.97
C PRO A 123 -35.03 7.84 2.78
N GLU A 124 -34.67 9.09 2.50
CA GLU A 124 -35.19 9.89 1.39
C GLU A 124 -34.54 9.56 0.03
N VAL A 125 -33.47 8.75 0.00
CA VAL A 125 -32.67 8.50 -1.21
C VAL A 125 -32.67 7.02 -1.59
N SER A 126 -32.94 6.74 -2.87
CA SER A 126 -32.74 5.41 -3.48
C SER A 126 -31.36 4.84 -3.13
N PRO A 127 -31.25 3.68 -2.44
CA PRO A 127 -29.97 3.13 -2.02
C PRO A 127 -29.02 2.81 -3.17
N ARG A 128 -29.56 2.44 -4.34
CA ARG A 128 -28.80 2.20 -5.56
C ARG A 128 -28.17 3.49 -6.10
N ASP A 129 -28.94 4.57 -6.10
CA ASP A 129 -28.53 5.84 -6.73
C ASP A 129 -27.73 6.72 -5.75
N PHE A 130 -27.86 6.50 -4.44
CA PHE A 130 -26.89 6.95 -3.43
C PHE A 130 -25.53 6.27 -3.65
N ALA A 131 -25.50 4.93 -3.69
CA ALA A 131 -24.29 4.15 -3.93
C ALA A 131 -23.60 4.49 -5.28
N ALA A 132 -24.39 4.81 -6.32
CA ALA A 132 -23.87 5.21 -7.62
C ALA A 132 -22.96 6.46 -7.55
N ARG A 133 -23.26 7.44 -6.68
CA ARG A 133 -22.50 8.72 -6.51
C ARG A 133 -21.03 8.54 -6.12
N PHE A 134 -20.67 7.35 -5.63
CA PHE A 134 -19.34 7.00 -5.14
C PHE A 134 -18.61 6.00 -6.05
N THR A 135 -19.21 5.61 -7.17
CA THR A 135 -18.61 4.66 -8.13
C THR A 135 -17.28 5.21 -8.68
N ASN A 136 -16.23 4.38 -8.69
CA ASN A 136 -14.84 4.71 -9.02
C ASN A 136 -14.10 5.68 -8.07
N ALA A 137 -14.73 6.20 -7.01
CA ALA A 137 -14.01 6.99 -6.02
C ALA A 137 -12.98 6.11 -5.27
N VAL A 138 -11.89 6.73 -4.80
CA VAL A 138 -10.84 6.04 -4.05
C VAL A 138 -10.92 6.47 -2.58
N VAL A 139 -11.00 5.49 -1.68
CA VAL A 139 -10.97 5.64 -0.23
C VAL A 139 -9.54 5.89 0.21
N VAL A 140 -9.35 6.89 1.05
CA VAL A 140 -8.04 7.31 1.58
C VAL A 140 -8.10 7.56 3.08
N ALA A 141 -6.95 7.46 3.73
CA ALA A 141 -6.79 7.86 5.14
C ALA A 141 -5.39 8.46 5.37
N PRO A 142 -5.24 9.43 6.29
CA PRO A 142 -3.92 9.86 6.77
C PRO A 142 -3.18 8.71 7.48
N PRO A 143 -1.84 8.58 7.31
CA PRO A 143 -1.07 7.49 7.92
C PRO A 143 -1.26 7.36 9.43
N GLU A 144 -1.35 8.49 10.14
CA GLU A 144 -1.55 8.59 11.59
C GLU A 144 -2.94 8.13 12.08
N THR A 145 -3.88 7.91 11.16
CA THR A 145 -5.22 7.36 11.49
C THR A 145 -5.33 5.85 11.23
N LEU A 146 -4.31 5.25 10.61
CA LEU A 146 -4.29 3.81 10.39
C LEU A 146 -3.88 3.08 11.67
N PRO A 147 -4.40 1.86 11.92
CA PRO A 147 -3.81 0.99 12.92
C PRO A 147 -2.33 0.77 12.56
N PRO A 148 -1.41 0.81 13.54
CA PRO A 148 0.00 0.52 13.29
C PRO A 148 0.13 -0.84 12.61
N LEU A 149 1.20 -1.04 11.85
CA LEU A 149 1.57 -2.39 11.45
C LEU A 149 1.96 -3.13 12.74
N ASP A 150 1.43 -4.35 12.92
CA ASP A 150 1.92 -5.23 13.99
C ASP A 150 3.43 -5.41 13.83
N ASP A 151 4.18 -5.36 14.94
CA ASP A 151 5.64 -5.52 14.93
C ASP A 151 6.08 -6.87 14.30
N ASP A 152 5.19 -7.88 14.27
CA ASP A 152 5.34 -9.19 13.61
C ASP A 152 5.29 -9.15 12.06
N THR A 153 5.05 -7.99 11.42
CA THR A 153 4.85 -7.84 9.96
C THR A 153 6.04 -7.16 9.28
N PHE A 154 6.66 -7.81 8.28
CA PHE A 154 7.93 -7.36 7.67
C PHE A 154 7.90 -7.34 6.13
N SER A 155 8.65 -6.39 5.54
CA SER A 155 8.87 -6.32 4.09
C SER A 155 10.06 -7.18 3.65
N GLU A 156 10.01 -7.78 2.45
CA GLU A 156 11.15 -8.51 1.88
C GLU A 156 12.39 -7.61 1.70
N PHE A 157 12.19 -6.35 1.31
CA PHE A 157 13.24 -5.32 1.23
C PHE A 157 13.78 -4.87 2.61
N GLU A 158 12.97 -5.01 3.65
CA GLU A 158 13.36 -4.70 5.02
C GLU A 158 14.22 -5.85 5.57
N LEU A 159 13.74 -7.09 5.45
CA LEU A 159 14.46 -8.30 5.84
C LEU A 159 15.82 -8.44 5.12
N SER A 160 15.92 -8.05 3.84
CA SER A 160 17.22 -8.05 3.12
C SER A 160 18.25 -7.07 3.68
N SER A 161 17.86 -6.21 4.63
CA SER A 161 18.74 -5.31 5.38
C SER A 161 19.05 -5.81 6.80
N PHE A 162 18.62 -7.02 7.18
CA PHE A 162 18.74 -7.58 8.52
C PHE A 162 19.82 -8.67 8.57
N GLN A 163 20.56 -8.72 9.68
CA GLN A 163 21.55 -9.76 9.95
C GLN A 163 20.88 -10.97 10.59
N VAL A 164 21.29 -12.17 10.18
CA VAL A 164 20.71 -13.43 10.65
C VAL A 164 21.65 -14.07 11.67
N LEU A 165 21.13 -14.28 12.88
CA LEU A 165 21.84 -14.88 14.00
C LEU A 165 21.18 -16.20 14.42
N ASP A 166 21.93 -17.09 15.04
CA ASP A 166 21.34 -18.21 15.78
C ASP A 166 20.94 -17.81 17.22
N THR A 167 20.26 -18.72 17.94
CA THR A 167 19.87 -18.51 19.35
C THR A 167 21.04 -18.40 20.34
N THR A 168 22.29 -18.60 19.91
CA THR A 168 23.51 -18.34 20.70
C THR A 168 24.12 -16.96 20.40
N GLY A 169 23.57 -16.23 19.41
CA GLY A 169 24.07 -14.94 18.95
C GLY A 169 25.18 -15.04 17.89
N ARG A 170 25.45 -16.25 17.36
CA ARG A 170 26.41 -16.44 16.26
C ARG A 170 25.81 -15.93 14.96
N ILE A 171 26.60 -15.17 14.19
CA ILE A 171 26.22 -14.77 12.84
C ILE A 171 26.14 -16.01 11.94
N LEU A 172 24.98 -16.21 11.33
CA LEU A 172 24.76 -17.20 10.27
C LEU A 172 24.89 -16.56 8.89
N GLY A 173 24.48 -15.30 8.73
CA GLY A 173 24.53 -14.59 7.44
C GLY A 173 23.57 -13.41 7.36
N ARG A 174 22.92 -13.26 6.20
CA ARG A 174 21.85 -12.29 5.94
C ARG A 174 20.68 -12.93 5.18
N PHE A 175 19.47 -12.40 5.36
CA PHE A 175 18.33 -12.82 4.55
C PHE A 175 18.53 -12.35 3.10
N LEU A 176 18.32 -13.26 2.13
CA LEU A 176 18.55 -13.00 0.71
C LEU A 176 17.24 -12.79 -0.06
N ARG A 177 16.29 -13.72 0.08
CA ARG A 177 14.99 -13.72 -0.61
C ARG A 177 13.99 -14.63 0.09
N LEU A 178 12.70 -14.45 -0.20
CA LEU A 178 11.66 -15.41 0.16
C LEU A 178 11.31 -16.28 -1.06
N GLU A 179 11.05 -17.57 -0.87
CA GLU A 179 10.52 -18.49 -1.88
C GLU A 179 9.16 -19.04 -1.42
N ARG A 180 8.09 -18.81 -2.20
CA ARG A 180 6.69 -19.14 -1.85
C ARG A 180 6.33 -20.51 -2.43
N HIS A 181 6.50 -21.57 -1.66
CA HIS A 181 6.07 -22.92 -2.06
C HIS A 181 4.57 -23.13 -1.80
N TYR A 182 4.01 -24.27 -2.23
CA TYR A 182 2.56 -24.53 -2.14
C TYR A 182 2.01 -24.69 -0.71
N GLU A 183 2.87 -24.98 0.28
CA GLU A 183 2.44 -25.33 1.64
C GLU A 183 2.98 -24.38 2.72
N ILE A 184 4.25 -23.95 2.60
CA ILE A 184 4.92 -23.04 3.54
C ILE A 184 5.84 -22.11 2.74
N ASP A 185 5.95 -20.86 3.17
CA ASP A 185 6.97 -19.91 2.70
C ASP A 185 8.36 -20.31 3.22
N THR A 186 9.38 -20.29 2.37
CA THR A 186 10.79 -20.54 2.70
C THR A 186 11.58 -19.24 2.67
N TRP A 187 12.47 -19.03 3.64
CA TRP A 187 13.42 -17.92 3.67
C TRP A 187 14.80 -18.45 3.28
N VAL A 188 15.39 -17.86 2.24
CA VAL A 188 16.74 -18.19 1.79
C VAL A 188 17.72 -17.26 2.49
N ILE A 189 18.68 -17.83 3.19
CA ILE A 189 19.70 -17.11 3.95
C ILE A 189 21.07 -17.30 3.28
N GLU A 190 21.80 -16.22 3.06
CA GLU A 190 23.15 -16.24 2.49
C GLU A 190 24.19 -16.07 3.61
N THR A 191 25.08 -17.05 3.76
CA THR A 191 26.24 -16.99 4.67
C THR A 191 27.30 -16.00 4.19
N GLU A 192 28.19 -15.56 5.07
CA GLU A 192 29.36 -14.73 4.69
C GLU A 192 30.31 -15.44 3.69
N ASP A 193 30.27 -16.78 3.63
CA ASP A 193 31.00 -17.60 2.64
C ASP A 193 30.32 -17.63 1.25
N GLY A 194 29.16 -16.98 1.07
CA GLY A 194 28.38 -17.04 -0.17
C GLY A 194 27.62 -18.36 -0.40
N ARG A 195 27.45 -19.17 0.65
CA ARG A 195 26.59 -20.37 0.63
C ARG A 195 25.16 -19.98 1.03
N GLU A 196 24.18 -20.37 0.23
CA GLU A 196 22.75 -20.24 0.54
C GLU A 196 22.25 -21.44 1.37
N PHE A 197 21.25 -21.23 2.22
CA PHE A 197 20.49 -22.29 2.91
C PHE A 197 19.03 -21.88 3.14
N ASP A 198 18.15 -22.88 3.12
CA ASP A 198 16.69 -22.70 3.07
C ASP A 198 16.03 -23.01 4.41
N ILE A 199 15.17 -22.11 4.91
CA ILE A 199 14.48 -22.26 6.20
C ILE A 199 12.97 -21.98 6.07
N PRO A 200 12.09 -22.94 6.43
CA PRO A 200 10.64 -22.70 6.49
C PRO A 200 10.27 -21.59 7.48
N ALA A 201 9.40 -20.66 7.08
CA ALA A 201 9.04 -19.42 7.80
C ALA A 201 8.10 -19.61 9.02
N VAL A 202 8.32 -20.68 9.79
CA VAL A 202 7.53 -21.06 10.97
C VAL A 202 8.12 -20.47 12.26
N LYS A 203 7.28 -20.14 13.25
CA LYS A 203 7.74 -19.58 14.55
C LYS A 203 8.58 -20.56 15.40
N GLU A 204 8.70 -21.83 14.99
CA GLU A 204 9.64 -22.79 15.59
C GLU A 204 11.09 -22.59 15.08
N PHE A 205 11.27 -22.19 13.83
CA PHE A 205 12.58 -21.98 13.21
C PHE A 205 13.00 -20.51 13.23
N ILE A 206 12.05 -19.59 13.19
CA ILE A 206 12.28 -18.14 13.27
C ILE A 206 11.53 -17.60 14.51
N PRO A 207 12.10 -17.77 15.72
CA PRO A 207 11.44 -17.37 16.97
C PRO A 207 11.28 -15.86 17.15
N ASP A 208 12.20 -15.03 16.64
CA ASP A 208 12.22 -13.58 16.88
C ASP A 208 12.82 -12.80 15.68
N VAL A 209 12.35 -11.56 15.49
CA VAL A 209 12.82 -10.62 14.46
C VAL A 209 12.79 -9.18 15.02
N ASP A 210 13.95 -8.65 15.41
CA ASP A 210 14.09 -7.33 16.03
C ASP A 210 14.25 -6.24 14.95
N ARG A 211 13.14 -5.54 14.64
CA ARG A 211 13.11 -4.36 13.74
C ARG A 211 14.05 -3.23 14.15
N LYS A 212 14.31 -3.04 15.45
CA LYS A 212 15.12 -1.92 15.97
C LYS A 212 16.61 -2.21 15.85
N ARG A 213 17.01 -3.48 16.03
CA ARG A 213 18.39 -3.94 15.81
C ARG A 213 18.68 -4.40 14.38
N ARG A 214 17.65 -4.67 13.58
CA ARG A 214 17.73 -5.32 12.25
C ARG A 214 18.33 -6.72 12.34
N ILE A 215 17.78 -7.53 13.24
CA ILE A 215 18.23 -8.90 13.51
C ILE A 215 17.08 -9.88 13.26
N ILE A 216 17.38 -11.00 12.60
CA ILE A 216 16.53 -12.19 12.53
C ILE A 216 17.20 -13.25 13.41
N VAL A 217 16.46 -13.84 14.35
CA VAL A 217 16.95 -14.95 15.18
C VAL A 217 16.39 -16.27 14.66
N ILE A 218 17.26 -17.27 14.52
CA ILE A 218 16.93 -18.60 13.99
C ILE A 218 17.30 -19.70 14.99
N ASP A 219 16.43 -20.70 15.15
CA ASP A 219 16.74 -21.91 15.93
C ASP A 219 17.71 -22.84 15.15
N PRO A 220 18.87 -23.25 15.70
CA PRO A 220 19.81 -24.16 15.06
C PRO A 220 19.23 -25.48 14.52
N LYS A 221 18.06 -25.93 14.98
CA LYS A 221 17.33 -27.06 14.38
C LYS A 221 17.02 -26.84 12.90
N ALA A 222 16.73 -25.60 12.50
CA ALA A 222 16.42 -25.25 11.12
C ALA A 222 17.58 -25.57 10.15
N LEU A 223 18.83 -25.46 10.64
CA LEU A 223 20.05 -25.78 9.88
C LEU A 223 20.23 -27.29 9.60
N HIS A 224 19.32 -28.14 10.09
CA HIS A 224 19.29 -29.59 9.83
C HIS A 224 18.16 -29.97 8.85
N TYR A 225 17.50 -28.98 8.23
CA TYR A 225 16.35 -29.18 7.32
C TYR A 225 16.69 -28.96 5.84
N SER A 226 17.95 -28.60 5.53
CA SER A 226 18.51 -28.35 4.20
C SER A 226 19.47 -29.45 3.76
#